data_AF-A0A6N6S8X3-F1
#
_entry.id   AF-A0A6N6S8X3-F1
#
_cell.length_a   1.000
_cell.length_b   1.000
_cell.length_c   1.000
_cell.angle_alpha   90.00
_cell.angle_beta   90.00
_cell.angle_gamma   90.00
#
_symmetry.space_group_name_H-M   'P 1'
#
loop_
_entity.id
_entity.type
_entity.pdbx_description
1 polymer ?
#
loop_
_entity_poly.entity_id
_entity_poly.type
_entity_poly.pdbx_seq_one_letter_code
_entity_poly.pdbx_strand_id
1 'polypeptide(L)'
;MTGTHCEEAEAVAVAAEAAPRPPAVMAPAHLQPASPLDLPAEVFRAGLDRRKANRAALMEWVRAALVEGVDFGRIHTAGKSKCAYAAKGLGNECPDPRHWSKPSLFKPGAEKICGMLGVTVHYPTLHDYEQAALHGVDIKHVILRCEIRDAGGRVVADGVGARTLAQDYGDLNKALKMAEKSAHIDSALRMAGLSEVFTQDIEDMKGGFGNDQGKQDSAGVAAGDEGAAQADAPAAITEAQRRRLEARIDGLGFDRERVKDWLRRATHGRVAHFADLTTSDYAILDGKLEQWAQEQPA
;
A
#
# COMPACT_ATOMS: atom_id res chain seq x y z
N MET A 1 36.66 -85.89 20.63
CA MET A 1 35.93 -87.13 20.27
C MET A 1 34.72 -87.17 21.19
N THR A 2 33.48 -86.97 20.76
CA THR A 2 32.83 -87.07 19.45
C THR A 2 31.66 -86.08 19.45
N GLY A 3 31.54 -85.29 18.37
CA GLY A 3 30.52 -84.24 18.25
C GLY A 3 29.12 -84.81 18.05
N THR A 4 28.15 -84.13 18.65
CA THR A 4 26.72 -84.36 18.45
C THR A 4 26.24 -83.37 17.39
N HIS A 5 26.11 -83.83 16.15
CA HIS A 5 25.33 -83.14 15.13
C HIS A 5 24.02 -83.93 14.95
N CYS A 6 22.91 -83.31 15.36
CA CYS A 6 21.57 -83.72 14.95
C CYS A 6 21.35 -83.24 13.50
N GLU A 7 21.15 -84.18 12.57
CA GLU A 7 20.55 -83.92 11.27
C GLU A 7 19.04 -83.72 11.46
N GLU A 8 18.55 -82.50 11.28
CA GLU A 8 17.13 -82.21 11.10
C GLU A 8 16.80 -82.28 9.61
N ALA A 9 15.82 -83.12 9.28
CA ALA A 9 15.31 -83.30 7.92
C ALA A 9 14.59 -82.03 7.45
N GLU A 10 15.03 -81.54 6.28
CA GLU A 10 14.51 -80.37 5.59
C GLU A 10 13.10 -80.66 5.03
N ALA A 11 12.07 -80.09 5.67
CA ALA A 11 10.72 -80.09 5.13
C ALA A 11 10.58 -78.98 4.08
N VAL A 12 10.55 -79.37 2.81
CA VAL A 12 10.27 -78.47 1.68
C VAL A 12 8.83 -77.97 1.79
N ALA A 13 8.66 -76.71 2.22
CA ALA A 13 7.38 -76.02 2.16
C ALA A 13 7.10 -75.60 0.70
N VAL A 14 6.08 -76.20 0.10
CA VAL A 14 5.54 -75.80 -1.20
C VAL A 14 4.93 -74.40 -1.04
N ALA A 15 5.52 -73.41 -1.73
CA ALA A 15 4.99 -72.06 -1.81
C ALA A 15 3.61 -72.08 -2.48
N ALA A 16 2.58 -71.66 -1.74
CA ALA A 16 1.26 -71.40 -2.32
C ALA A 16 1.37 -70.18 -3.23
N GLU A 17 1.15 -70.40 -4.53
CA GLU A 17 1.11 -69.36 -5.56
C GLU A 17 -0.01 -68.37 -5.25
N ALA A 18 0.36 -67.13 -4.94
CA ALA A 18 -0.59 -66.07 -4.62
C ALA A 18 -1.35 -65.66 -5.89
N ALA A 19 -2.68 -65.81 -5.86
CA ALA A 19 -3.55 -65.38 -6.95
C ALA A 19 -3.31 -63.89 -7.32
N PRO A 20 -3.35 -63.53 -8.60
CA PRO A 20 -3.13 -62.15 -9.02
C PRO A 20 -4.24 -61.24 -8.48
N ARG A 21 -3.87 -60.30 -7.57
CA ARG A 21 -3.93 -58.90 -7.97
C ARG A 21 -5.05 -58.47 -8.93
N PRO A 22 -6.34 -58.34 -8.59
CA PRO A 22 -7.27 -57.69 -9.52
C PRO A 22 -6.73 -56.28 -9.81
N PRO A 23 -6.68 -55.85 -11.08
CA PRO A 23 -6.16 -54.54 -11.43
C PRO A 23 -6.99 -53.50 -10.67
N ALA A 24 -6.30 -52.62 -9.93
CA ALA A 24 -6.95 -51.50 -9.27
C ALA A 24 -7.66 -50.69 -10.35
N VAL A 25 -8.99 -50.68 -10.31
CA VAL A 25 -9.80 -49.82 -11.15
C VAL A 25 -9.40 -48.40 -10.78
N MET A 26 -8.62 -47.75 -11.63
CA MET A 26 -8.32 -46.33 -11.47
C MET A 26 -9.66 -45.61 -11.46
N ALA A 27 -9.97 -44.96 -10.34
CA ALA A 27 -11.14 -44.10 -10.24
C ALA A 27 -11.09 -43.11 -11.42
N PRO A 28 -12.21 -42.88 -12.13
CA PRO A 28 -12.21 -41.99 -13.27
C PRO A 28 -11.71 -40.62 -12.80
N ALA A 29 -10.77 -40.05 -13.55
CA ALA A 29 -10.33 -38.67 -13.34
C ALA A 29 -11.59 -37.79 -13.27
N HIS A 30 -11.86 -37.23 -12.10
CA HIS A 30 -12.99 -36.32 -11.92
C HIS A 30 -12.75 -35.12 -12.84
N LEU A 31 -13.39 -35.13 -14.01
CA LEU A 31 -13.49 -33.97 -14.88
C LEU A 31 -14.13 -32.87 -14.03
N GLN A 32 -13.31 -31.89 -13.62
CA GLN A 32 -13.85 -30.70 -12.99
C GLN A 32 -14.82 -30.06 -14.00
N PRO A 33 -16.03 -29.72 -13.59
CA PRO A 33 -17.00 -29.12 -14.49
C PRO A 33 -16.46 -27.80 -15.03
N ALA A 34 -16.66 -27.55 -16.32
CA ALA A 34 -16.20 -26.31 -16.98
C ALA A 34 -16.93 -25.08 -16.43
N SER A 35 -18.21 -25.23 -16.06
CA SER A 35 -18.99 -24.21 -15.38
C SER A 35 -19.49 -24.70 -14.01
N PRO A 36 -19.54 -23.82 -12.98
CA PRO A 36 -20.20 -24.14 -11.73
C PRO A 36 -21.68 -24.56 -11.87
N LEU A 37 -22.34 -24.19 -12.97
CA LEU A 37 -23.74 -24.54 -13.26
C LEU A 37 -23.93 -25.93 -13.88
N ASP A 38 -22.84 -26.60 -14.28
CA ASP A 38 -22.90 -27.96 -14.81
C ASP A 38 -22.96 -29.01 -13.67
N LEU A 39 -22.83 -28.57 -12.42
CA LEU A 39 -22.94 -29.42 -11.24
C LEU A 39 -24.39 -29.90 -11.03
N PRO A 40 -24.60 -31.13 -10.52
CA PRO A 40 -25.90 -31.56 -10.05
C PRO A 40 -26.48 -30.56 -9.03
N ALA A 41 -27.79 -30.31 -9.12
CA ALA A 41 -28.46 -29.23 -8.37
C ALA A 41 -28.28 -29.37 -6.84
N GLU A 42 -28.25 -30.59 -6.33
CA GLU A 42 -28.01 -30.89 -4.92
C GLU A 42 -26.59 -30.50 -4.48
N VAL A 43 -25.57 -30.77 -5.30
CA VAL A 43 -24.18 -30.42 -5.04
C VAL A 43 -24.00 -28.90 -5.12
N PHE A 44 -24.58 -28.28 -6.14
CA PHE A 44 -24.57 -26.82 -6.31
C PHE A 44 -25.20 -26.11 -5.11
N ARG A 45 -26.39 -26.54 -4.67
CA ARG A 45 -27.09 -25.98 -3.50
C ARG A 45 -26.27 -26.15 -2.21
N ALA A 46 -25.73 -27.34 -1.95
CA ALA A 46 -24.85 -27.56 -0.79
C ALA A 46 -23.62 -26.63 -0.82
N GLY A 47 -23.04 -26.40 -1.99
CA GLY A 47 -21.95 -25.45 -2.19
C GLY A 47 -22.35 -23.99 -1.90
N LEU A 48 -23.57 -23.57 -2.28
CA LEU A 48 -24.11 -22.26 -1.94
C LEU A 48 -24.35 -22.11 -0.44
N ASP A 49 -24.94 -23.10 0.22
CA ASP A 49 -25.22 -23.06 1.67
C ASP A 49 -23.92 -22.96 2.47
N ARG A 50 -22.88 -23.72 2.08
CA ARG A 50 -21.55 -23.60 2.67
C ARG A 50 -20.96 -22.20 2.47
N ARG A 51 -21.03 -21.64 1.26
CA ARG A 51 -20.52 -20.28 0.98
C ARG A 51 -21.27 -19.21 1.76
N LYS A 52 -22.59 -19.37 1.93
CA LYS A 52 -23.42 -18.49 2.77
C LYS A 52 -22.98 -18.53 4.23
N ALA A 53 -22.77 -19.73 4.79
CA ALA A 53 -22.28 -19.89 6.16
C ALA A 53 -20.87 -19.28 6.34
N ASN A 54 -19.95 -19.57 5.43
CA ASN A 54 -18.60 -19.00 5.45
C ASN A 54 -18.62 -17.48 5.37
N ARG A 55 -19.45 -16.91 4.47
CA ARG A 55 -19.59 -15.45 4.36
C ARG A 55 -20.15 -14.85 5.64
N ALA A 56 -21.13 -15.49 6.28
CA ALA A 56 -21.67 -15.00 7.56
C ALA A 56 -20.58 -14.94 8.64
N ALA A 57 -19.78 -16.00 8.79
CA ALA A 57 -18.66 -16.05 9.72
C ALA A 57 -17.58 -14.99 9.41
N LEU A 58 -17.24 -14.82 8.12
CA LEU A 58 -16.31 -13.77 7.70
C LEU A 58 -16.82 -12.38 8.06
N MET A 59 -18.10 -12.10 7.79
CA MET A 59 -18.71 -10.80 8.08
C MET A 59 -18.83 -10.51 9.58
N GLU A 60 -19.00 -11.54 10.40
CA GLU A 60 -18.95 -11.43 11.86
C GLU A 60 -17.53 -11.05 12.31
N TRP A 61 -16.52 -11.80 11.82
CA TRP A 61 -15.12 -11.52 12.14
C TRP A 61 -14.68 -10.13 11.68
N VAL A 62 -15.01 -9.72 10.45
CA VAL A 62 -14.67 -8.39 9.90
C VAL A 62 -15.19 -7.27 10.80
N ARG A 63 -16.42 -7.40 11.30
CA ARG A 63 -17.03 -6.41 12.20
C ARG A 63 -16.39 -6.37 13.59
N ALA A 64 -15.86 -7.50 14.06
CA ALA A 64 -15.20 -7.58 15.36
C ALA A 64 -13.71 -7.18 15.31
N ALA A 65 -13.04 -7.41 14.18
CA ALA A 65 -11.57 -7.34 14.08
C ALA A 65 -11.04 -6.09 13.36
N LEU A 66 -11.85 -5.45 12.50
CA LEU A 66 -11.46 -4.21 11.82
C LEU A 66 -11.86 -2.99 12.65
N VAL A 67 -10.92 -2.05 12.77
CA VAL A 67 -11.03 -0.82 13.57
C VAL A 67 -11.14 0.38 12.64
N GLU A 68 -12.18 1.19 12.83
CA GLU A 68 -12.36 2.44 12.10
C GLU A 68 -11.23 3.44 12.43
N GLY A 69 -10.73 4.13 11.42
CA GLY A 69 -9.56 5.01 11.50
C GLY A 69 -8.22 4.31 11.30
N VAL A 70 -8.15 2.98 11.45
CA VAL A 70 -6.93 2.18 11.28
C VAL A 70 -7.02 1.26 10.07
N ASP A 71 -8.03 0.39 10.05
CA ASP A 71 -8.22 -0.61 9.01
C ASP A 71 -9.11 -0.13 7.87
N PHE A 72 -10.03 0.79 8.18
CA PHE A 72 -10.94 1.42 7.23
C PHE A 72 -11.38 2.79 7.75
N GLY A 73 -11.97 3.62 6.89
CA GLY A 73 -12.51 4.92 7.31
C GLY A 73 -13.44 5.54 6.29
N ARG A 74 -14.05 6.67 6.63
CA ARG A 74 -14.95 7.41 5.73
C ARG A 74 -14.37 8.76 5.41
N ILE A 75 -14.82 9.32 4.28
CA ILE A 75 -14.40 10.63 3.82
C ILE A 75 -15.63 11.50 3.66
N HIS A 76 -15.48 12.76 4.06
CA HIS A 76 -16.49 13.76 3.84
C HIS A 76 -16.48 14.20 2.37
N THR A 77 -17.61 14.01 1.69
CA THR A 77 -17.78 14.23 0.25
C THR A 77 -18.61 15.46 -0.09
N ALA A 78 -19.25 16.07 0.91
CA ALA A 78 -20.09 17.23 0.66
C ALA A 78 -19.26 18.50 0.55
N GLY A 79 -19.31 19.15 -0.61
CA GLY A 79 -18.58 20.41 -0.84
C GLY A 79 -19.01 21.55 0.09
N LYS A 80 -18.17 22.59 0.16
CA LYS A 80 -18.33 23.77 1.03
C LYS A 80 -19.69 24.47 0.90
N SER A 81 -20.33 24.42 -0.27
CA SER A 81 -21.65 25.02 -0.49
C SER A 81 -22.81 24.22 0.13
N LYS A 82 -22.63 22.93 0.34
CA LYS A 82 -23.67 22.01 0.82
C LYS A 82 -23.50 21.62 2.29
N CYS A 83 -22.32 21.89 2.87
CA CYS A 83 -22.02 21.54 4.25
C CYS A 83 -21.35 22.73 4.97
N ALA A 84 -22.01 23.21 6.04
CA ALA A 84 -21.49 24.29 6.87
C ALA A 84 -20.17 23.94 7.59
N TYR A 85 -19.95 22.66 7.91
CA TYR A 85 -18.70 22.18 8.51
C TYR A 85 -17.56 22.21 7.49
N ALA A 86 -17.79 21.72 6.27
CA ALA A 86 -16.81 21.80 5.18
C ALA A 86 -16.46 23.26 4.84
N ALA A 87 -17.43 24.17 4.85
CA ALA A 87 -17.20 25.60 4.64
C ALA A 87 -16.24 26.22 5.68
N LYS A 88 -16.21 25.67 6.90
CA LYS A 88 -15.35 26.10 8.00
C LYS A 88 -14.03 25.32 8.08
N GLY A 89 -13.77 24.40 7.14
CA GLY A 89 -12.61 23.50 7.19
C GLY A 89 -12.73 22.35 8.20
N LEU A 90 -13.92 22.14 8.79
CA LEU A 90 -14.19 21.10 9.80
C LEU A 90 -14.99 19.92 9.22
N GLY A 91 -14.80 19.59 7.94
CA GLY A 91 -15.55 18.53 7.26
C GLY A 91 -15.51 17.19 7.99
N ASN A 92 -14.37 16.88 8.62
CA ASN A 92 -14.16 15.65 9.39
C ASN A 92 -15.03 15.54 10.66
N GLU A 93 -15.61 16.65 11.12
CA GLU A 93 -16.49 16.70 12.30
C GLU A 93 -17.96 16.80 11.90
N CYS A 94 -18.29 16.70 10.61
CA CYS A 94 -19.64 16.85 10.14
C CYS A 94 -20.57 15.75 10.69
N PRO A 95 -21.65 16.08 11.40
CA PRO A 95 -22.54 15.08 11.99
C PRO A 95 -23.53 14.48 10.99
N ASP A 96 -23.64 15.01 9.76
CA ASP A 96 -24.62 14.52 8.77
C ASP A 96 -24.11 13.26 8.06
N PRO A 97 -24.73 12.08 8.27
CA PRO A 97 -24.26 10.82 7.69
C PRO A 97 -24.29 10.81 6.15
N ARG A 98 -25.14 11.63 5.52
CA ARG A 98 -25.28 11.68 4.05
C ARG A 98 -24.11 12.39 3.37
N HIS A 99 -23.31 13.12 4.14
CA HIS A 99 -22.10 13.75 3.63
C HIS A 99 -20.91 12.80 3.59
N TRP A 100 -21.00 11.64 4.23
CA TRP A 100 -19.90 10.69 4.33
C TRP A 100 -19.98 9.63 3.25
N SER A 101 -18.81 9.26 2.74
CA SER A 101 -18.66 8.14 1.82
C SER A 101 -19.02 6.82 2.47
N LYS A 102 -19.21 5.81 1.63
CA LYS A 102 -19.07 4.43 2.04
C LYS A 102 -17.67 4.22 2.66
N PRO A 103 -17.53 3.41 3.72
CA PRO A 103 -16.22 3.16 4.31
C PRO A 103 -15.24 2.65 3.24
N SER A 104 -14.06 3.26 3.17
CA SER A 104 -12.96 2.83 2.32
C SER A 104 -12.04 1.90 3.11
N LEU A 105 -11.68 0.75 2.55
CA LEU A 105 -10.73 -0.16 3.17
C LEU A 105 -9.31 0.41 3.02
N PHE A 106 -8.52 0.35 4.09
CA PHE A 106 -7.12 0.80 4.07
C PHE A 106 -6.18 -0.40 3.96
N LYS A 107 -4.89 -0.11 3.68
CA LYS A 107 -3.85 -1.15 3.57
C LYS A 107 -3.80 -2.07 4.80
N PRO A 108 -3.80 -1.57 6.04
CA PRO A 108 -3.76 -2.45 7.22
C PRO A 108 -4.96 -3.39 7.28
N GLY A 109 -6.15 -2.91 6.90
CA GLY A 109 -7.35 -3.74 6.84
C GLY A 109 -7.24 -4.85 5.79
N ALA A 110 -6.74 -4.53 4.58
CA ALA A 110 -6.51 -5.51 3.52
C ALA A 110 -5.47 -6.56 3.93
N GLU A 111 -4.35 -6.15 4.54
CA GLU A 111 -3.32 -7.05 5.07
C GLU A 111 -3.87 -7.97 6.16
N LYS A 112 -4.67 -7.43 7.09
CA LYS A 112 -5.30 -8.20 8.16
C LYS A 112 -6.27 -9.25 7.61
N ILE A 113 -7.08 -8.89 6.62
CA ILE A 113 -7.98 -9.82 5.94
C ILE A 113 -7.19 -10.94 5.25
N CYS A 114 -6.15 -10.60 4.49
CA CYS A 114 -5.31 -11.59 3.81
C CYS A 114 -4.63 -12.53 4.81
N GLY A 115 -4.06 -11.99 5.89
CA GLY A 115 -3.45 -12.78 6.97
C GLY A 115 -4.45 -13.72 7.64
N MET A 116 -5.66 -13.24 7.95
CA MET A 116 -6.72 -14.07 8.55
C MET A 116 -7.16 -15.22 7.63
N LEU A 117 -7.20 -14.98 6.32
CA LEU A 117 -7.59 -15.99 5.33
C LEU A 117 -6.43 -16.91 4.92
N GLY A 118 -5.22 -16.70 5.44
CA GLY A 118 -4.06 -17.52 5.15
C GLY A 118 -3.61 -17.45 3.69
N VAL A 119 -3.80 -16.28 3.05
CA VAL A 119 -3.42 -16.03 1.66
C VAL A 119 -2.25 -15.07 1.56
N THR A 120 -1.54 -15.11 0.44
CA THR A 120 -0.36 -14.27 0.19
C THR A 120 -0.58 -13.35 -0.99
N VAL A 121 0.16 -12.24 -1.01
CA VAL A 121 0.06 -11.21 -2.04
C VAL A 121 1.27 -11.29 -2.96
N HIS A 122 1.05 -11.20 -4.27
CA HIS A 122 2.10 -11.22 -5.27
C HIS A 122 1.87 -10.16 -6.35
N TYR A 123 2.94 -9.47 -6.76
CA TYR A 123 2.88 -8.42 -7.79
C TYR A 123 3.68 -8.85 -9.02
N PRO A 124 3.07 -9.58 -9.98
CA PRO A 124 3.80 -10.15 -11.11
C PRO A 124 4.45 -9.08 -12.01
N THR A 125 3.87 -7.88 -12.07
CA THR A 125 4.34 -6.79 -12.95
C THR A 125 5.36 -5.87 -12.27
N LEU A 126 5.67 -6.07 -10.98
CA LEU A 126 6.52 -5.13 -10.23
C LEU A 126 7.97 -5.12 -10.76
N HIS A 127 8.48 -6.29 -11.12
CA HIS A 127 9.83 -6.45 -11.68
C HIS A 127 10.02 -5.67 -12.99
N ASP A 128 8.98 -5.52 -13.80
CA ASP A 128 9.06 -4.79 -15.07
C ASP A 128 9.37 -3.30 -14.85
N TYR A 129 8.86 -2.70 -13.77
CA TYR A 129 9.16 -1.32 -13.40
C TYR A 129 10.57 -1.15 -12.86
N GLU A 130 11.06 -2.14 -12.11
CA GLU A 130 12.45 -2.19 -11.65
C GLU A 130 13.39 -2.20 -12.87
N GLN A 131 13.16 -3.10 -13.83
CA GLN A 131 13.96 -3.18 -15.04
C GLN A 131 13.86 -1.89 -15.85
N ALA A 132 12.66 -1.36 -16.09
CA ALA A 132 12.49 -0.10 -16.81
C ALA A 132 13.30 1.06 -16.18
N ALA A 133 13.30 1.16 -14.86
CA ALA A 133 14.08 2.18 -14.14
C ALA A 133 15.60 1.96 -14.31
N LEU A 134 16.09 0.73 -14.17
CA LEU A 134 17.51 0.39 -14.35
C LEU A 134 18.00 0.66 -15.79
N HIS A 135 17.11 0.49 -16.77
CA HIS A 135 17.39 0.77 -18.18
C HIS A 135 17.22 2.25 -18.59
N GLY A 136 16.90 3.13 -17.64
CA GLY A 136 16.74 4.57 -17.89
C GLY A 136 15.49 4.93 -18.69
N VAL A 137 14.46 4.08 -18.66
CA VAL A 137 13.17 4.36 -19.29
C VAL A 137 12.44 5.44 -18.48
N ASP A 138 11.92 6.45 -19.16
CA ASP A 138 11.11 7.51 -18.56
C ASP A 138 9.71 6.97 -18.18
N ILE A 139 9.54 6.58 -16.92
CA ILE A 139 8.29 6.03 -16.38
C ILE A 139 7.35 7.19 -16.02
N LYS A 140 6.20 7.29 -16.71
CA LYS A 140 5.17 8.31 -16.43
C LYS A 140 3.95 7.77 -15.70
N HIS A 141 3.70 6.48 -15.89
CA HIS A 141 2.53 5.77 -15.37
C HIS A 141 3.00 4.50 -14.70
N VAL A 142 2.45 4.24 -13.52
CA VAL A 142 2.57 2.98 -12.81
C VAL A 142 1.22 2.30 -12.87
N ILE A 143 1.20 1.06 -13.36
CA ILE A 143 0.04 0.16 -13.41
C ILE A 143 0.51 -1.18 -12.88
N LEU A 144 -0.02 -1.57 -11.72
CA LEU A 144 0.33 -2.80 -11.04
C LEU A 144 -0.87 -3.75 -10.99
N ARG A 145 -0.60 -5.03 -11.29
CA ARG A 145 -1.50 -6.13 -10.96
C ARG A 145 -1.09 -6.72 -9.63
N CYS A 146 -2.06 -6.99 -8.79
CA CYS A 146 -1.91 -7.71 -7.54
C CYS A 146 -2.64 -9.04 -7.64
N GLU A 147 -1.97 -10.14 -7.31
CA GLU A 147 -2.55 -11.48 -7.25
C GLU A 147 -2.58 -11.95 -5.81
N ILE A 148 -3.73 -12.47 -5.39
CA ILE A 148 -3.86 -13.18 -4.12
C ILE A 148 -3.69 -14.67 -4.38
N ARG A 149 -2.78 -15.30 -3.65
CA ARG A 149 -2.42 -16.71 -3.81
C ARG A 149 -2.76 -17.51 -2.57
N ASP A 150 -3.36 -18.68 -2.78
CA ASP A 150 -3.58 -19.66 -1.70
C ASP A 150 -2.27 -20.34 -1.28
N ALA A 151 -2.33 -21.17 -0.24
CA ALA A 151 -1.18 -21.93 0.25
C ALA A 151 -0.56 -22.88 -0.79
N GLY A 152 -1.30 -23.24 -1.84
CA GLY A 152 -0.81 -24.02 -2.97
C GLY A 152 -0.22 -23.17 -4.10
N GLY A 153 -0.13 -21.86 -3.93
CA GLY A 153 0.38 -20.91 -4.92
C GLY A 153 -0.60 -20.57 -6.04
N ARG A 154 -1.85 -21.05 -5.99
CA ARG A 154 -2.87 -20.77 -7.01
C ARG A 154 -3.43 -19.38 -6.80
N VAL A 155 -3.61 -18.65 -7.90
CA VAL A 155 -4.25 -17.33 -7.87
C VAL A 155 -5.75 -17.51 -7.62
N VAL A 156 -6.24 -16.96 -6.51
CA VAL A 156 -7.65 -17.01 -6.10
C VAL A 156 -8.40 -15.72 -6.39
N ALA A 157 -7.68 -14.61 -6.53
CA ALA A 157 -8.21 -13.32 -6.95
C ALA A 157 -7.09 -12.45 -7.49
N ASP A 158 -7.44 -11.44 -8.28
CA ASP A 158 -6.54 -10.40 -8.72
C ASP A 158 -7.20 -9.02 -8.64
N GLY A 159 -6.36 -8.00 -8.58
CA GLY A 159 -6.77 -6.60 -8.53
C GLY A 159 -5.75 -5.71 -9.22
N VAL A 160 -6.16 -4.45 -9.44
CA VAL A 160 -5.36 -3.47 -10.18
C VAL A 160 -5.21 -2.17 -9.41
N GLY A 161 -4.07 -1.53 -9.61
CA GLY A 161 -3.80 -0.21 -9.08
C GLY A 161 -3.00 0.58 -10.10
N ALA A 162 -3.40 1.83 -10.32
CA ALA A 162 -2.73 2.71 -11.26
C ALA A 162 -2.46 4.07 -10.62
N ARG A 163 -1.35 4.70 -11.01
CA ARG A 163 -0.94 6.01 -10.55
C ARG A 163 -0.11 6.70 -11.64
N THR A 164 -0.29 8.00 -11.80
CA THR A 164 0.60 8.80 -12.65
C THR A 164 1.66 9.47 -11.78
N LEU A 165 2.90 9.59 -12.25
CA LEU A 165 3.95 10.27 -11.48
C LEU A 165 3.63 11.75 -11.25
N ALA A 166 2.86 12.37 -12.13
CA ALA A 166 2.43 13.76 -12.00
C ALA A 166 1.57 14.00 -10.73
N GLN A 167 0.78 13.02 -10.30
CA GLN A 167 0.00 13.10 -9.05
C GLN A 167 0.90 13.12 -7.80
N ASP A 168 2.13 12.64 -7.93
CA ASP A 168 3.11 12.51 -6.86
C ASP A 168 4.38 13.35 -7.13
N TYR A 169 4.24 14.42 -7.91
CA TYR A 169 5.31 15.40 -8.19
C TYR A 169 6.59 14.80 -8.79
N GLY A 170 6.47 13.70 -9.54
CA GLY A 170 7.61 12.98 -10.11
C GLY A 170 8.24 11.94 -9.18
N ASP A 171 7.74 11.77 -7.95
CA ASP A 171 8.23 10.75 -7.03
C ASP A 171 7.73 9.35 -7.46
N LEU A 172 8.61 8.61 -8.14
CA LEU A 172 8.36 7.24 -8.58
C LEU A 172 8.08 6.28 -7.41
N ASN A 173 8.80 6.41 -6.30
CA ASN A 173 8.64 5.52 -5.14
C ASN A 173 7.27 5.71 -4.49
N LYS A 174 6.84 6.97 -4.34
CA LYS A 174 5.49 7.27 -3.87
C LYS A 174 4.44 6.77 -4.85
N ALA A 175 4.60 7.00 -6.15
CA ALA A 175 3.65 6.52 -7.15
C ALA A 175 3.52 4.99 -7.15
N LEU A 176 4.64 4.26 -7.05
CA LEU A 176 4.68 2.79 -6.92
C LEU A 176 3.94 2.32 -5.67
N LYS A 177 4.26 2.85 -4.49
CA LYS A 177 3.61 2.48 -3.22
C LYS A 177 2.11 2.77 -3.24
N MET A 178 1.70 3.87 -3.89
CA MET A 178 0.30 4.22 -4.04
C MET A 178 -0.43 3.21 -4.94
N ALA A 179 0.13 2.88 -6.11
CA ALA A 179 -0.43 1.87 -7.00
C ALA A 179 -0.48 0.48 -6.35
N GLU A 180 0.58 0.08 -5.65
CA GLU A 180 0.70 -1.21 -4.97
C GLU A 180 -0.37 -1.38 -3.88
N LYS A 181 -0.55 -0.35 -3.05
CA LYS A 181 -1.59 -0.28 -2.03
C LYS A 181 -2.98 -0.39 -2.65
N SER A 182 -3.25 0.37 -3.71
CA SER A 182 -4.55 0.30 -4.41
C SER A 182 -4.80 -1.09 -4.96
N ALA A 183 -3.83 -1.68 -5.67
CA ALA A 183 -3.96 -3.02 -6.25
C ALA A 183 -4.22 -4.09 -5.17
N HIS A 184 -3.55 -4.00 -4.02
CA HIS A 184 -3.80 -4.88 -2.88
C HIS A 184 -5.26 -4.77 -2.42
N ILE A 185 -5.73 -3.56 -2.12
CA ILE A 185 -7.08 -3.33 -1.61
C ILE A 185 -8.12 -3.87 -2.60
N ASP A 186 -7.98 -3.60 -3.90
CA ASP A 186 -8.89 -4.16 -4.94
C ASP A 186 -8.93 -5.69 -4.88
N SER A 187 -7.75 -6.34 -4.89
CA SER A 187 -7.65 -7.80 -4.90
C SER A 187 -8.21 -8.44 -3.62
N ALA A 188 -8.01 -7.80 -2.45
CA ALA A 188 -8.53 -8.26 -1.18
C ALA A 188 -10.07 -8.13 -1.11
N LEU A 189 -10.63 -7.02 -1.59
CA LEU A 189 -12.08 -6.81 -1.65
C LEU A 189 -12.76 -7.82 -2.56
N ARG A 190 -12.17 -8.12 -3.73
CA ARG A 190 -12.66 -9.11 -4.68
C ARG A 190 -12.59 -10.52 -4.12
N MET A 191 -11.46 -10.91 -3.53
CA MET A 191 -11.28 -12.23 -2.93
C MET A 191 -12.29 -12.48 -1.80
N ALA A 192 -12.39 -11.53 -0.88
CA ALA A 192 -13.20 -11.68 0.31
C ALA A 192 -14.69 -11.38 0.07
N GLY A 193 -15.04 -10.84 -1.11
CA GLY A 193 -16.40 -10.40 -1.43
C GLY A 193 -16.87 -9.33 -0.44
N LEU A 194 -16.08 -8.26 -0.28
CA LEU A 194 -16.34 -7.19 0.70
C LEU A 194 -16.67 -5.85 0.04
N SER A 195 -16.76 -5.81 -1.29
CA SER A 195 -17.09 -4.61 -2.06
C SER A 195 -18.48 -4.06 -1.77
N GLU A 196 -19.36 -4.77 -1.06
CA GLU A 196 -20.64 -4.26 -0.55
C GLU A 196 -20.51 -3.52 0.78
N VAL A 197 -19.46 -3.78 1.56
CA VAL A 197 -19.20 -3.13 2.87
C VAL A 197 -18.18 -2.01 2.73
N PHE A 198 -17.12 -2.27 1.98
CA PHE A 198 -16.04 -1.32 1.75
C PHE A 198 -16.00 -0.86 0.30
N THR A 199 -15.36 0.28 0.08
CA THR A 199 -14.93 0.76 -1.23
C THR A 199 -13.41 0.87 -1.27
N GLN A 200 -12.84 0.95 -2.46
CA GLN A 200 -11.43 1.28 -2.68
C GLN A 200 -11.24 2.78 -2.86
N ASP A 201 -12.27 3.47 -3.39
CA ASP A 201 -12.09 4.79 -3.97
C ASP A 201 -12.31 5.91 -2.96
N ILE A 202 -11.19 6.41 -2.46
CA ILE A 202 -11.08 7.73 -1.83
C ILE A 202 -11.10 8.84 -2.90
N GLU A 203 -10.77 8.53 -4.16
CA GLU A 203 -10.52 9.51 -5.23
C GLU A 203 -11.65 9.63 -6.30
N ASP A 204 -12.60 8.68 -6.40
CA ASP A 204 -13.68 8.66 -7.43
C ASP A 204 -15.04 9.24 -7.00
N MET A 205 -15.13 9.98 -5.90
CA MET A 205 -16.40 10.57 -5.46
C MET A 205 -16.56 12.02 -5.93
N LYS A 206 -17.47 12.23 -6.92
CA LYS A 206 -17.94 13.51 -7.50
C LYS A 206 -17.59 14.77 -6.69
N GLY A 207 -16.46 15.36 -7.05
CA GLY A 207 -16.00 16.66 -6.59
C GLY A 207 -14.55 16.81 -6.99
N GLY A 208 -14.30 17.32 -8.20
CA GLY A 208 -12.95 17.49 -8.73
C GLY A 208 -12.04 18.16 -7.70
N PHE A 209 -10.80 17.69 -7.63
CA PHE A 209 -9.71 18.28 -6.89
C PHE A 209 -9.53 19.76 -7.29
N GLY A 210 -10.31 20.63 -6.65
CA GLY A 210 -9.98 22.03 -6.51
C GLY A 210 -9.03 22.12 -5.34
N ASN A 211 -7.78 22.50 -5.63
CA ASN A 211 -6.74 22.93 -4.69
C ASN A 211 -7.31 23.34 -3.33
N ASP A 212 -7.18 22.47 -2.33
CA ASP A 212 -7.11 22.88 -0.94
C ASP A 212 -6.18 21.92 -0.21
N GLN A 213 -5.07 22.47 0.26
CA GLN A 213 -4.08 21.78 1.08
C GLN A 213 -4.73 21.46 2.43
N GLY A 214 -5.42 20.33 2.50
CA GLY A 214 -5.84 19.71 3.75
C GLY A 214 -4.81 18.68 4.16
N LYS A 215 -3.94 19.05 5.08
CA LYS A 215 -3.10 18.14 5.86
C LYS A 215 -4.00 17.03 6.42
N GLN A 216 -3.95 15.84 5.84
CA GLN A 216 -4.58 14.67 6.43
C GLN A 216 -3.60 14.11 7.46
N ASP A 217 -3.89 14.42 8.72
CA ASP A 217 -3.23 13.84 9.87
C ASP A 217 -3.47 12.32 9.82
N SER A 218 -2.42 11.60 9.45
CA SER A 218 -2.30 10.16 9.62
C SER A 218 -2.23 9.85 11.11
N ALA A 219 -3.37 9.51 11.72
CA ALA A 219 -3.41 8.94 13.06
C ALA A 219 -2.87 7.51 13.04
N GLY A 220 -1.58 7.41 13.36
CA GLY A 220 -0.89 6.35 14.11
C GLY A 220 -1.34 4.90 14.01
N VAL A 221 -0.47 4.08 13.42
CA VAL A 221 0.12 2.94 14.15
C VAL A 221 1.62 2.94 13.88
N ALA A 222 2.41 3.13 14.92
CA ALA A 222 3.86 3.19 14.88
C ALA A 222 4.49 1.84 15.23
N ALA A 223 5.48 1.43 14.43
CA ALA A 223 6.78 0.82 14.77
C ALA A 223 7.31 0.12 13.50
N GLY A 224 8.54 0.31 13.01
CA GLY A 224 9.74 0.77 13.68
C GLY A 224 10.59 1.73 12.85
N ASP A 225 11.49 2.35 13.61
CA ASP A 225 12.54 3.28 13.26
C ASP A 225 13.63 2.63 12.40
N GLU A 226 13.92 3.21 11.24
CA GLU A 226 15.29 3.34 10.72
C GLU A 226 15.37 4.68 9.98
N GLY A 227 16.12 5.62 10.58
CA GLY A 227 16.41 6.92 10.00
C GLY A 227 17.30 6.83 8.76
N ALA A 228 16.95 7.61 7.74
CA ALA A 228 17.90 8.16 6.79
C ALA A 228 17.34 9.50 6.28
N ALA A 229 18.17 10.53 6.41
CA ALA A 229 17.89 11.91 6.08
C ALA A 229 17.35 12.09 4.65
N GLN A 230 16.24 12.83 4.53
CA GLN A 230 15.71 13.33 3.27
C GLN A 230 16.68 14.34 2.66
N ALA A 231 17.25 13.98 1.51
CA ALA A 231 17.87 14.93 0.58
C ALA A 231 16.90 15.12 -0.61
N ASP A 232 16.12 16.20 -0.57
CA ASP A 232 15.32 16.67 -1.70
C ASP A 232 16.21 17.42 -2.70
N ALA A 233 16.00 17.18 -3.99
CA ALA A 233 16.60 18.00 -5.04
C ALA A 233 16.00 19.42 -5.00
N PRO A 234 16.80 20.47 -5.23
CA PRO A 234 16.46 21.77 -4.66
C PRO A 234 15.67 22.64 -5.65
N ALA A 235 14.39 22.91 -5.37
CA ALA A 235 13.62 23.89 -6.14
C ALA A 235 14.13 25.32 -5.85
N ALA A 236 14.55 26.05 -6.88
CA ALA A 236 15.00 27.44 -6.77
C ALA A 236 13.91 28.35 -6.17
N ILE A 237 14.31 29.33 -5.37
CA ILE A 237 13.35 30.24 -4.73
C ILE A 237 12.63 31.14 -5.74
N THR A 238 11.39 31.49 -5.42
CA THR A 238 10.59 32.44 -6.19
C THR A 238 11.08 33.89 -6.04
N GLU A 239 10.72 34.77 -6.99
CA GLU A 239 11.06 36.20 -6.93
C GLU A 239 10.49 36.90 -5.68
N ALA A 240 9.31 36.48 -5.21
CA ALA A 240 8.71 36.97 -3.98
C ALA A 240 9.54 36.59 -2.74
N GLN A 241 10.08 35.37 -2.70
CA GLN A 241 10.97 34.91 -1.63
C GLN A 241 12.30 35.66 -1.66
N ARG A 242 12.88 35.91 -2.85
CA ARG A 242 14.09 36.75 -2.97
C ARG A 242 13.89 38.15 -2.41
N ARG A 243 12.81 38.82 -2.80
CA ARG A 243 12.49 40.17 -2.31
C ARG A 243 12.27 40.20 -0.80
N ARG A 244 11.64 39.16 -0.23
CA ARG A 244 11.46 39.03 1.22
C ARG A 244 12.80 38.85 1.93
N LEU A 245 13.69 38.01 1.41
CA LEU A 245 15.01 37.79 1.98
C LEU A 245 15.83 39.08 1.99
N GLU A 246 15.89 39.80 0.86
CA GLU A 246 16.63 41.06 0.78
C GLU A 246 16.05 42.11 1.74
N ALA A 247 14.73 42.26 1.79
CA ALA A 247 14.09 43.17 2.75
C ALA A 247 14.36 42.79 4.21
N ARG A 248 14.51 41.50 4.52
CA ARG A 248 14.82 41.01 5.87
C ARG A 248 16.29 41.24 6.24
N ILE A 249 17.22 41.04 5.31
CA ILE A 249 18.65 41.35 5.50
C ILE A 249 18.81 42.84 5.82
N ASP A 250 18.17 43.71 5.04
CA ASP A 250 18.19 45.16 5.24
C ASP A 250 17.50 45.55 6.56
N GLY A 251 16.33 44.97 6.85
CA GLY A 251 15.55 45.25 8.06
C GLY A 251 16.24 44.83 9.36
N LEU A 252 17.12 43.83 9.30
CA LEU A 252 17.94 43.38 10.43
C LEU A 252 19.33 44.05 10.47
N GLY A 253 19.62 44.97 9.54
CA GLY A 253 20.88 45.71 9.50
C GLY A 253 22.11 44.85 9.18
N PHE A 254 21.94 43.68 8.56
CA PHE A 254 23.05 42.82 8.20
C PHE A 254 23.70 43.28 6.89
N ASP A 255 25.02 43.37 6.89
CA ASP A 255 25.77 43.63 5.66
C ASP A 255 25.56 42.50 4.63
N ARG A 256 25.24 42.89 3.40
CA ARG A 256 24.89 41.96 2.32
C ARG A 256 26.04 41.03 1.94
N GLU A 257 27.27 41.53 1.96
CA GLU A 257 28.46 40.74 1.60
C GLU A 257 28.79 39.73 2.70
N ARG A 258 28.63 40.11 3.97
CA ARG A 258 28.73 39.17 5.11
C ARG A 258 27.77 37.99 5.00
N VAL A 259 26.52 38.23 4.57
CA VAL A 259 25.51 37.17 4.38
C VAL A 259 25.91 36.24 3.23
N LYS A 260 26.39 36.78 2.10
CA LYS A 260 26.87 35.99 0.96
C LYS A 260 28.10 35.16 1.31
N ASP A 261 29.03 35.70 2.09
CA ASP A 261 30.23 34.98 2.55
C ASP A 261 29.90 33.83 3.49
N TRP A 262 28.88 33.99 4.31
CA TRP A 262 28.36 32.89 5.10
C TRP A 262 27.68 31.84 4.22
N LEU A 263 26.84 32.26 3.26
CA LEU A 263 26.14 31.33 2.35
C LEU A 263 27.12 30.49 1.52
N ARG A 264 28.18 31.10 1.00
CA ARG A 264 29.26 30.40 0.27
C ARG A 264 29.94 29.35 1.15
N ARG A 265 30.22 29.67 2.42
CA ARG A 265 30.82 28.71 3.36
C ARG A 265 29.85 27.60 3.75
N ALA A 266 28.60 27.94 4.04
CA ALA A 266 27.56 27.00 4.48
C ALA A 266 27.16 26.01 3.38
N THR A 267 27.22 26.42 2.11
CA THR A 267 26.88 25.57 0.96
C THR A 267 28.08 24.88 0.32
N HIS A 268 29.28 25.01 0.90
CA HIS A 268 30.55 24.55 0.31
C HIS A 268 30.78 25.08 -1.12
N GLY A 269 30.40 26.33 -1.38
CA GLY A 269 30.60 27.01 -2.66
C GLY A 269 29.55 26.68 -3.74
N ARG A 270 28.52 25.88 -3.43
CA ARG A 270 27.45 25.54 -4.39
C ARG A 270 26.56 26.72 -4.76
N VAL A 271 26.38 27.68 -3.84
CA VAL A 271 25.53 28.87 -4.04
C VAL A 271 26.37 30.12 -3.84
N ALA A 272 26.56 30.90 -4.92
CA ALA A 272 27.34 32.14 -4.90
C ALA A 272 26.47 33.41 -4.87
N HIS A 273 25.26 33.34 -5.46
CA HIS A 273 24.32 34.44 -5.51
C HIS A 273 22.98 34.05 -4.91
N PHE A 274 22.22 35.02 -4.39
CA PHE A 274 20.86 34.79 -3.90
C PHE A 274 19.90 34.33 -5.00
N ALA A 275 20.25 34.55 -6.27
CA ALA A 275 19.51 34.02 -7.42
C ALA A 275 19.59 32.48 -7.52
N ASP A 276 20.67 31.89 -7.01
CA ASP A 276 20.95 30.46 -7.09
C ASP A 276 20.47 29.73 -5.81
N LEU A 277 19.78 30.43 -4.92
CA LEU A 277 19.24 29.87 -3.68
C LEU A 277 18.13 28.88 -3.98
N THR A 278 18.22 27.76 -3.28
CA THR A 278 17.20 26.73 -3.28
C THR A 278 16.26 26.94 -2.12
N THR A 279 15.09 26.30 -2.14
CA THR A 279 14.08 26.47 -1.08
C THR A 279 14.59 25.94 0.27
N SER A 280 15.42 24.90 0.27
CA SER A 280 16.11 24.39 1.46
C SER A 280 17.21 25.34 1.93
N ASP A 281 18.06 25.86 1.03
CA ASP A 281 19.10 26.83 1.40
C ASP A 281 18.49 28.15 1.91
N TYR A 282 17.34 28.57 1.38
CA TYR A 282 16.58 29.72 1.86
C TYR A 282 16.08 29.53 3.29
N ALA A 283 15.51 28.37 3.63
CA ALA A 283 15.02 28.11 4.98
C ALA A 283 16.17 28.08 6.00
N ILE A 284 17.32 27.50 5.61
CA ILE A 284 18.54 27.48 6.43
C ILE A 284 19.07 28.91 6.65
N LEU A 285 19.11 29.72 5.59
CA LEU A 285 19.55 31.11 5.68
C LEU A 285 18.58 31.96 6.52
N ASP A 286 17.27 31.80 6.36
CA ASP A 286 16.25 32.54 7.11
C ASP A 286 16.36 32.24 8.63
N GLY A 287 16.50 30.97 8.99
CA GLY A 287 16.76 30.57 10.38
C GLY A 287 18.08 31.10 10.92
N LYS A 288 19.13 31.18 10.08
CA LYS A 288 20.42 31.76 10.50
C LYS A 288 20.35 33.27 10.74
N LEU A 289 19.63 34.00 9.90
CA LEU A 289 19.39 35.43 10.10
C LEU A 289 18.65 35.69 11.42
N GLU A 290 17.71 34.83 11.78
CA GLU A 290 17.00 34.89 13.06
C GLU A 290 17.92 34.62 14.26
N GLN A 291 18.78 33.61 14.16
CA GLN A 291 19.80 33.35 15.18
C GLN A 291 20.75 34.55 15.33
N TRP A 292 21.24 35.12 14.22
CA TRP A 292 22.13 36.28 14.29
C TRP A 292 21.44 37.51 14.87
N ALA A 293 20.13 37.68 14.64
CA ALA A 293 19.37 38.77 15.23
C ALA A 293 19.22 38.60 16.75
N GLN A 294 19.12 37.36 17.25
CA GLN A 294 19.07 37.05 18.68
C GLN A 294 20.45 37.17 19.37
N GLU A 295 21.54 37.03 18.61
CA GLU A 295 22.93 37.12 19.11
C GLU A 295 23.50 38.54 19.09
N GLN A 296 22.81 39.54 18.49
CA GLN A 296 23.23 40.93 18.59
C GLN A 296 22.75 41.54 19.92
N PRO A 297 23.66 42.01 20.81
CA PRO A 297 23.26 42.87 21.91
C PRO A 297 22.78 44.22 21.35
N ALA A 298 21.75 44.79 21.99
CA ALA A 298 21.23 46.12 21.70
C ALA A 298 22.29 47.23 21.80
#